data_AF-A0A0J7LU90-F1
#
_entry.id   AF-A0A0J7LU90-F1
#
_cell.length_a   1.000
_cell.length_b   1.000
_cell.length_c   1.000
_cell.angle_alpha   90.00
_cell.angle_beta   90.00
_cell.angle_gamma   90.00
#
_symmetry.space_group_name_H-M   'P 1'
#
loop_
_entity.id
_entity.type
_entity.pdbx_description
1 polymer ?
#
loop_
_entity_poly.entity_id
_entity_poly.type
_entity_poly.pdbx_seq_one_letter_code
_entity_poly.pdbx_strand_id
1 'polypeptide(L)' 'MDNVIQIKNSLIERIKSSNNLKFLNALQILFDSAEEELFQLSEIQKENIDKGRADIENGRFQSNEQMFSEMKSWLKKK' A
#
# COMPACT_ATOMS: atom_id res chain seq x y z
N MET A 1 -11.32 24.64 -17.85
CA MET A 1 -9.99 24.79 -17.21
C MET A 1 -10.04 25.85 -16.12
N ASP A 2 -10.67 27.01 -16.36
CA ASP A 2 -10.75 28.12 -15.40
C ASP A 2 -11.36 27.76 -14.04
N ASN A 3 -12.43 26.95 -14.01
CA ASN A 3 -13.05 26.55 -12.74
C ASN A 3 -12.12 25.72 -11.84
N VAL A 4 -11.28 24.85 -12.42
CA VAL A 4 -10.33 24.03 -11.65
C VAL A 4 -9.24 24.93 -11.05
N ILE A 5 -8.74 25.89 -11.83
CA ILE A 5 -7.72 26.84 -11.37
C ILE A 5 -8.29 27.74 -10.26
N GLN A 6 -9.53 28.22 -10.41
CA GLN A 6 -10.20 29.03 -9.41
C GLN A 6 -10.41 28.28 -8.09
N ILE A 7 -10.86 27.02 -8.15
CA ILE A 7 -11.05 26.18 -6.95
C ILE A 7 -9.71 25.94 -6.26
N LYS A 8 -8.64 25.61 -7.00
CA LYS A 8 -7.31 25.42 -6.43
C LYS A 8 -6.79 26.66 -5.72
N ASN A 9 -6.90 27.82 -6.36
CA ASN A 9 -6.46 29.08 -5.77
C ASN A 9 -7.25 29.42 -4.50
N SER A 10 -8.57 29.21 -4.51
CA SER A 10 -9.40 29.44 -3.32
C SER A 10 -9.02 28.55 -2.13
N LEU A 11 -8.70 27.27 -2.39
CA LEU A 11 -8.25 26.34 -1.36
C LEU A 11 -6.88 26.73 -0.78
N ILE A 12 -5.93 27.09 -1.64
CA ILE A 12 -4.59 27.55 -1.23
C ILE A 12 -4.69 28.77 -0.31
N GLU A 13 -5.50 29.76 -0.67
CA GLU A 13 -5.67 30.96 0.15
C GLU A 13 -6.35 30.66 1.49
N ARG A 14 -7.33 29.75 1.53
CA ARG A 14 -7.94 29.29 2.79
C ARG A 14 -6.96 28.56 3.70
N ILE A 15 -6.06 27.75 3.14
CA ILE A 15 -5.03 27.03 3.91
C ILE A 15 -4.02 28.04 4.47
N LYS A 16 -3.51 28.95 3.64
CA LYS A 16 -2.53 29.97 4.06
C LYS A 16 -3.05 30.90 5.15
N SER A 17 -4.33 31.26 5.11
CA SER A 17 -4.94 32.19 6.05
C SER A 17 -5.40 31.54 7.36
N SER A 18 -5.43 30.21 7.44
CA SER A 18 -5.92 29.49 8.61
C SER A 18 -4.82 29.23 9.63
N ASN A 19 -5.06 29.62 10.89
CA ASN A 19 -4.27 29.21 12.06
C ASN A 19 -4.96 28.09 12.89
N ASN A 20 -6.09 27.58 12.42
CA ASN A 20 -6.86 26.55 13.12
C ASN A 20 -6.26 25.16 12.85
N LEU A 21 -5.48 24.65 13.81
CA LEU A 21 -4.81 23.36 13.71
C LEU A 21 -5.78 22.19 13.47
N LYS A 22 -6.96 22.18 14.10
CA LYS A 22 -7.95 21.09 13.90
C LYS A 22 -8.45 21.04 12.47
N PHE A 23 -8.69 22.22 11.88
CA PHE A 23 -9.10 22.34 10.49
C PHE A 23 -8.00 21.90 9.52
N LEU A 24 -6.76 22.35 9.74
CA LEU A 24 -5.62 21.97 8.91
C LEU A 24 -5.33 20.46 8.97
N ASN A 25 -5.41 19.85 10.16
CA ASN A 25 -5.24 18.40 10.31
C ASN A 25 -6.34 17.61 9.57
N ALA A 26 -7.59 18.08 9.61
CA ALA A 26 -8.67 17.44 8.87
C ALA A 26 -8.46 17.51 7.35
N LEU A 27 -7.97 18.65 6.84
CA LEU A 27 -7.62 18.79 5.42
C LEU A 27 -6.45 17.90 5.03
N GLN A 28 -5.43 17.79 5.87
CA GLN A 28 -4.28 16.92 5.63
C GLN A 28 -4.72 15.46 5.47
N ILE A 29 -5.49 14.94 6.43
CA ILE A 29 -6.04 13.57 6.35
C ILE A 29 -6.87 13.38 5.07
N LEU A 30 -7.68 14.37 4.71
CA LEU A 30 -8.52 14.28 3.52
C LEU A 30 -7.68 14.23 2.24
N PHE A 31 -6.64 15.05 2.12
CA PHE A 31 -5.73 14.99 0.96
C PHE A 31 -4.93 13.69 0.93
N ASP A 32 -4.40 13.25 2.07
CA ASP A 32 -3.65 12.00 2.19
C ASP A 32 -4.53 10.78 1.82
N SER A 33 -5.83 10.83 2.12
CA SER A 33 -6.79 9.78 1.74
C SER A 33 -7.27 9.86 0.28
N ALA A 34 -7.22 11.06 -0.31
CA ALA A 34 -7.70 11.32 -1.66
C ALA A 34 -6.60 11.17 -2.71
N GLU A 35 -5.33 11.23 -2.32
CA GLU A 35 -4.26 10.57 -3.06
C GLU A 35 -4.53 9.06 -3.00
N GLU A 36 -5.39 8.58 -3.91
CA GLU A 36 -5.50 7.15 -4.20
C GLU A 36 -4.08 6.60 -4.30
N GLU A 37 -3.76 5.64 -3.42
CA GLU A 37 -2.46 4.98 -3.36
C GLU A 37 -1.96 4.75 -4.79
N LEU A 38 -0.95 5.51 -5.22
CA LEU A 38 -0.38 5.43 -6.57
C LEU A 38 0.08 4.01 -6.94
N PHE A 39 0.10 3.10 -5.96
CA PHE A 39 0.35 1.68 -6.08
C PHE A 39 -0.67 0.87 -5.28
N GLN A 40 -1.92 0.81 -5.73
CA GLN A 40 -2.84 -0.20 -5.23
C GLN A 40 -2.37 -1.59 -5.67
N LEU A 41 -2.37 -2.53 -4.72
CA LEU A 41 -2.21 -3.94 -5.06
C LEU A 41 -3.36 -4.37 -5.98
N SER A 42 -3.04 -5.09 -7.04
CA SER A 42 -4.07 -5.76 -7.84
C SER A 42 -4.79 -6.79 -6.98
N GLU A 43 -6.02 -7.13 -7.34
CA GLU A 43 -6.79 -8.16 -6.63
C GLU A 43 -6.01 -9.49 -6.54
N ILE A 44 -5.26 -9.85 -7.60
CA ILE A 44 -4.40 -11.03 -7.61
C ILE A 44 -3.28 -10.92 -6.57
N GLN A 45 -2.68 -9.74 -6.40
CA GLN A 45 -1.64 -9.53 -5.40
C GLN A 45 -2.20 -9.62 -3.98
N LYS A 46 -3.39 -9.06 -3.74
CA LYS A 46 -4.09 -9.18 -2.45
C LYS A 46 -4.40 -10.63 -2.12
N GLU A 47 -5.01 -11.36 -3.05
CA GLU A 47 -5.32 -12.78 -2.90
C GLU A 47 -4.08 -13.62 -2.60
N ASN A 48 -2.95 -13.36 -3.27
CA ASN A 48 -1.72 -14.10 -3.05
C ASN A 48 -1.11 -13.82 -1.68
N ILE A 49 -1.19 -12.58 -1.18
CA ILE A 49 -0.76 -12.23 0.18
C ILE A 49 -1.61 -12.95 1.21
N ASP A 50 -2.93 -12.97 1.03
CA ASP A 50 -3.84 -13.63 1.97
C ASP A 50 -3.67 -15.15 1.97
N LYS A 51 -3.45 -15.76 0.80
CA LYS A 51 -3.06 -17.18 0.70
C LYS A 51 -1.75 -17.44 1.44
N GLY A 52 -0.73 -16.61 1.24
CA GLY A 52 0.56 -16.74 1.93
C GLY A 52 0.43 -16.62 3.45
N ARG A 53 -0.38 -15.69 3.95
CA ARG A 53 -0.68 -15.57 5.39
C ARG A 53 -1.37 -16.82 5.93
N ALA A 54 -2.38 -17.32 5.23
CA ALA A 54 -3.06 -18.56 5.60
C ALA A 54 -2.10 -19.76 5.57
N ASP A 55 -1.19 -19.83 4.59
CA ASP A 55 -0.18 -20.89 4.52
C ASP A 55 0.78 -20.85 5.71
N ILE A 56 1.21 -19.66 6.15
CA ILE A 56 2.03 -19.50 7.36
C ILE A 56 1.27 -19.95 8.60
N GLU A 57 0.04 -19.48 8.79
CA GLU A 57 -0.80 -19.85 9.95
C GLU A 57 -1.05 -21.35 10.04
N ASN A 58 -1.23 -22.01 8.89
CA ASN A 58 -1.48 -23.45 8.81
C ASN A 58 -0.18 -24.28 8.74
N GLY A 59 1.00 -23.67 8.88
CA GLY A 59 2.29 -24.36 8.81
C GLY A 59 2.65 -24.91 7.42
N ARG A 60 1.97 -24.46 6.36
CA ARG A 60 2.24 -24.80 4.95
C ARG A 60 3.34 -23.93 4.37
N PHE A 61 4.46 -23.81 5.08
CA PHE A 61 5.64 -23.10 4.61
C PHE A 61 6.89 -23.95 4.90
N GLN A 62 7.97 -23.69 4.18
CA GLN A 62 9.26 -24.31 4.43
C GLN A 62 10.33 -23.24 4.55
N SER A 63 11.36 -23.51 5.35
CA SER A 63 12.50 -22.60 5.43
C SER A 63 13.29 -22.61 4.12
N ASN A 64 14.01 -21.52 3.88
CA ASN A 64 14.87 -21.40 2.73
C ASN A 64 15.95 -22.50 2.73
N GLU A 65 16.53 -22.82 3.89
CA GLU A 65 17.53 -23.87 4.05
C GLU A 65 16.97 -25.26 3.70
N GLN A 66 15.74 -25.56 4.14
CA GLN A 66 15.04 -26.81 3.82
C GLN A 66 14.84 -26.94 2.31
N MET A 67 14.30 -25.89 1.68
CA MET A 67 14.10 -25.82 0.23
C MET A 67 15.40 -26.05 -0.55
N PHE A 68 16.48 -25.37 -0.16
CA PHE A 68 17.79 -25.52 -0.81
C PHE A 68 18.39 -26.92 -0.62
N SER A 69 18.20 -27.54 0.54
CA SER A 69 18.65 -28.91 0.81
C SER A 69 17.92 -29.92 -0.08
N GLU A 70 16.60 -29.80 -0.17
CA GLU A 70 15.77 -30.65 -1.03
C GLU A 70 16.16 -30.50 -2.50
N MET A 71 16.31 -29.27 -2.98
CA MET A 71 16.73 -28.98 -4.35
C MET A 71 18.09 -29.62 -4.68
N LYS A 72 19.08 -29.48 -3.79
CA LYS A 72 20.40 -30.12 -3.96
C LYS A 72 20.30 -31.64 -3.98
N SER A 73 19.40 -32.22 -3.18
CA SER A 73 19.18 -33.67 -3.15
C SER A 73 18.57 -34.18 -4.48
N TRP A 74 17.66 -33.41 -5.08
CA TRP A 74 17.06 -33.71 -6.37
C TRP A 74 18.09 -33.68 -7.50
N LEU A 75 18.94 -32.65 -7.52
CA LEU A 75 19.99 -32.50 -8.54
C LEU A 75 21.01 -33.64 -8.51
N LYS A 76 21.26 -34.25 -7.34
CA LYS A 76 22.18 -35.38 -7.18
C LYS A 76 21.57 -36.74 -7.54
N LYS A 77 20.24 -36.83 -7.63
CA LYS A 77 19.52 -38.07 -7.99
C LYS A 77 19.34 -38.23 -9.50
N LYS A 78 19.80 -37.27 -10.30
CA LYS A 78 19.81 -37.29 -11.77
C LYS A 78 21.22 -37.57 -12.27
#